data_AF-A0A7C3MD89-F1
#
_entry.id   AF-A0A7C3MD89-F1
#
_cell.length_a   1.000
_cell.length_b   1.000
_cell.length_c   1.000
_cell.angle_alpha   90.00
_cell.angle_beta   90.00
_cell.angle_gamma   90.00
#
_symmetry.space_group_name_H-M   'P 1'
#
loop_
_entity.id
_entity.type
_entity.pdbx_description
1 polymer ?
#
loop_
_entity_poly.entity_id
_entity_poly.type
_entity_poly.pdbx_seq_one_letter_code
_entity_poly.pdbx_strand_id
1 'polypeptide(L)' 'MKKEHASEFEKAAATQPKRGLMSELWDFLKSNKKWWLLPIIGIFLIFSLLIALSSTGVAPFIYTLF' A
#
# COMPACT_ATOMS: atom_id res chain seq x y z
N MET A 1 15.33 -47.73 15.37
CA MET A 1 14.06 -47.03 15.06
C MET A 1 14.06 -45.68 15.77
N LYS A 2 14.32 -44.57 15.07
CA LYS A 2 14.15 -43.19 15.59
C LYS A 2 14.16 -42.18 14.43
N LYS A 3 13.07 -42.13 13.65
CA LYS A 3 12.86 -41.15 12.56
C LYS A 3 11.42 -40.62 12.52
N GLU A 4 10.71 -40.58 13.66
CA GLU A 4 9.27 -40.22 13.66
C GLU A 4 8.95 -38.82 14.19
N HIS A 5 9.90 -38.09 14.79
CA HIS A 5 9.62 -36.77 15.38
C HIS A 5 10.01 -35.57 14.51
N ALA A 6 10.63 -35.77 13.35
CA ALA A 6 11.03 -34.67 12.46
C ALA A 6 9.87 -34.11 11.63
N SER A 7 8.72 -34.77 11.58
CA SER A 7 7.84 -34.63 10.41
C SER A 7 6.72 -33.60 10.53
N GLU A 8 6.24 -33.25 11.73
CA GLU A 8 5.00 -32.46 11.85
C GLU A 8 5.25 -30.95 11.64
N PHE A 9 6.36 -30.41 12.16
CA PHE A 9 6.74 -29.01 11.93
C PHE A 9 7.17 -28.77 10.48
N GLU A 10 7.87 -29.73 9.87
CA GLU A 10 8.28 -29.66 8.46
C GLU A 10 7.07 -29.72 7.51
N LYS A 11 6.09 -30.58 7.79
CA LYS A 11 4.82 -30.63 7.05
C LYS A 11 4.00 -29.35 7.23
N ALA A 12 3.93 -28.81 8.45
CA ALA A 12 3.23 -27.56 8.71
C ALA A 12 3.82 -26.37 7.93
N ALA A 13 5.16 -26.32 7.81
CA ALA A 13 5.85 -25.30 7.02
C ALA A 13 5.70 -25.53 5.49
N ALA A 14 5.67 -26.79 5.05
CA ALA A 14 5.52 -27.15 3.63
C ALA A 14 4.10 -26.92 3.09
N THR A 15 3.09 -26.90 3.95
CA THR A 15 1.67 -26.80 3.54
C THR A 15 1.16 -25.36 3.53
N GLN A 16 1.92 -24.38 4.03
CA GLN A 16 1.48 -22.99 3.96
C GLN A 16 1.66 -22.48 2.52
N PRO A 17 0.57 -22.13 1.81
CA PRO A 17 0.71 -21.45 0.54
C PRO A 17 1.44 -20.14 0.81
N LYS A 18 2.62 -19.96 0.21
CA LYS A 18 3.34 -18.69 0.26
C LYS A 18 2.45 -17.64 -0.40
N ARG A 19 1.68 -16.89 0.40
CA ARG A 19 0.98 -15.72 -0.09
C ARG A 19 2.06 -14.76 -0.57
N GLY A 20 1.92 -14.27 -1.80
CA GLY A 20 2.90 -13.34 -2.36
C GLY A 20 2.89 -12.04 -1.56
N LEU A 21 4.04 -11.36 -1.50
CA LEU A 21 4.18 -10.09 -0.78
C LEU A 21 3.10 -9.07 -1.15
N MET A 22 2.68 -9.01 -2.42
CA MET A 22 1.58 -8.13 -2.84
C MET A 22 0.21 -8.52 -2.28
N SER A 23 -0.07 -9.82 -2.13
CA SER A 23 -1.32 -10.29 -1.51
C SER A 23 -1.36 -9.91 -0.03
N GLU A 24 -0.25 -10.10 0.68
CA GLU A 24 -0.14 -9.76 2.10
C GLU A 24 -0.20 -8.25 2.32
N LEU A 25 0.43 -7.45 1.44
CA LEU A 25 0.32 -5.99 1.44
C LEU A 25 -1.11 -5.53 1.19
N TRP A 26 -1.82 -6.15 0.25
CA TRP A 26 -3.21 -5.79 -0.05
C TRP A 26 -4.15 -6.14 1.11
N ASP A 27 -3.99 -7.32 1.71
CA ASP A 27 -4.75 -7.72 2.89
C ASP A 27 -4.46 -6.81 4.08
N PHE A 28 -3.20 -6.43 4.29
CA PHE A 28 -2.82 -5.44 5.30
C PHE A 28 -3.48 -4.09 5.02
N LEU A 29 -3.43 -3.60 3.78
CA LEU A 29 -4.03 -2.32 3.39
C LEU A 29 -5.55 -2.31 3.60
N LYS A 30 -6.22 -3.44 3.32
CA LYS A 30 -7.66 -3.64 3.53
C LYS A 30 -8.01 -3.77 5.02
N SER A 31 -7.14 -4.38 5.82
CA SER A 31 -7.31 -4.54 7.26
C SER A 31 -7.09 -3.23 8.03
N ASN A 32 -6.31 -2.31 7.49
CA ASN A 32 -6.14 -0.97 8.05
C ASN A 32 -7.31 -0.07 7.65
N LYS A 33 -7.80 0.78 8.56
CA LYS A 33 -8.92 1.69 8.27
C LYS A 33 -8.53 2.60 7.10
N LYS A 34 -9.39 2.67 6.07
CA LYS A 34 -9.23 3.53 4.88
C LYS A 34 -8.95 5.01 5.22
N TRP A 35 -9.34 5.44 6.42
CA TRP A 35 -9.03 6.76 7.00
C TRP A 35 -7.53 7.09 7.03
N TRP A 36 -6.64 6.10 7.12
CA TRP A 36 -5.20 6.35 7.11
C TRP A 36 -4.64 6.61 5.70
N LEU A 37 -5.27 6.02 4.67
CA LEU A 37 -4.89 6.20 3.27
C LEU A 37 -5.49 7.47 2.66
N LEU A 38 -6.65 7.90 3.18
CA LEU A 38 -7.36 9.10 2.74
C LEU A 38 -6.48 10.37 2.70
N PRO A 39 -5.74 10.76 3.76
CA PRO A 39 -4.90 11.96 3.72
C PRO A 39 -3.78 11.87 2.67
N ILE A 40 -3.18 10.68 2.51
CA ILE A 40 -2.11 10.46 1.53
C ILE A 40 -2.65 10.66 0.11
N ILE A 41 -3.75 9.98 -0.23
CA ILE A 41 -4.40 10.10 -1.55
C ILE A 41 -4.89 11.54 -1.77
N GLY A 42 -5.46 12.19 -0.75
CA GLY A 42 -5.94 13.56 -0.83
C GLY A 42 -4.84 14.54 -1.22
N ILE A 43 -3.66 14.44 -0.60
CA ILE A 43 -2.49 15.28 -0.94
C ILE A 43 -2.04 15.02 -2.38
N PHE A 44 -1.96 13.75 -2.81
CA PHE A 44 -1.60 13.43 -4.20
C PHE A 44 -2.61 13.97 -5.22
N LEU A 45 -3.91 13.93 -4.92
CA LEU A 45 -4.95 14.51 -5.78
C LEU A 45 -4.82 16.02 -5.86
N ILE A 46 -4.57 16.70 -4.74
CA ILE A 46 -4.34 18.15 -4.70
C ILE A 46 -3.11 18.50 -5.55
N PHE A 47 -1.98 17.80 -5.37
CA PHE A 47 -0.80 18.04 -6.20
C PHE A 47 -1.04 17.77 -7.68
N SER A 48 -1.73 16.67 -8.01
CA SER A 48 -2.10 16.37 -9.40
C SER A 48 -2.94 17.50 -10.01
N LEU A 49 -3.87 18.06 -9.26
CA LEU A 49 -4.71 19.18 -9.69
C LEU A 49 -3.87 20.45 -9.88
N LEU A 50 -3.00 20.78 -8.93
CA LEU A 50 -2.09 21.94 -9.03
C LEU A 50 -1.17 21.82 -10.23
N ILE A 51 -0.58 20.64 -10.48
CA ILE A 51 0.27 20.37 -11.64
C ILE A 51 -0.54 20.51 -12.93
N ALA A 52 -1.75 19.95 -13.01
CA ALA A 52 -2.60 20.11 -14.19
C ALA A 52 -2.90 21.60 -14.48
N LEU A 53 -3.26 22.36 -13.44
CA LEU A 53 -3.55 23.80 -13.52
C LEU A 53 -2.31 24.65 -13.79
N SER A 54 -1.10 24.18 -13.46
CA SER A 54 0.14 24.92 -13.72
C SER A 54 0.41 25.18 -15.21
N SER A 55 -0.14 24.34 -16.09
CA SER A 55 -0.05 24.53 -17.56
C SER A 55 -1.12 25.48 -18.11
N THR A 56 -2.05 25.91 -17.26
CA THR A 56 -3.14 26.85 -17.60
C THR A 56 -2.76 28.27 -17.19
N GLY A 57 -3.41 29.30 -17.76
CA GLY A 57 -3.23 30.70 -17.37
C GLY A 57 -3.55 31.04 -15.91
N VAL A 58 -3.89 30.03 -15.09
CA VAL A 58 -4.08 30.11 -13.63
C VAL A 58 -2.74 30.10 -12.87
N ALA A 59 -1.64 29.72 -13.51
CA ALA A 59 -0.30 29.69 -12.90
C ALA A 59 0.09 30.95 -12.08
N PRO A 60 -0.21 32.20 -12.50
CA PRO A 60 0.12 33.40 -11.73
C PRO A 60 -0.55 33.47 -10.34
N PHE A 61 -1.73 32.85 -10.18
CA PHE A 61 -2.49 32.86 -8.92
C PHE A 61 -2.05 31.75 -7.95
N ILE A 62 -1.26 30.77 -8.40
CA ILE A 62 -0.63 29.79 -7.52
C ILE A 62 0.51 30.45 -6.73
N TYR A 63 1.23 31.39 -7.35
CA TYR A 63 2.35 32.09 -6.71
C TYR A 63 1.92 32.99 -5.54
N THR A 64 0.68 33.45 -5.48
CA THR A 64 0.21 34.30 -4.36
C THR A 64 0.02 33.52 -3.05
N LEU A 65 0.10 32.19 -3.09
CA LEU A 65 0.06 31.33 -1.89
C LEU A 65 1.46 31.17 -1.23
N PHE A 66 2.51 31.74 -1.82
CA PHE A 66 3.89 31.67 -1.35
C PHE A 66 4.47 33.06 -1.10
#